data_AF-A0A1E3Q1E7-F1
#
_entry.id   AF-A0A1E3Q1E7-F1
#
_cell.length_a   1.000
_cell.length_b   1.000
_cell.length_c   1.000
_cell.angle_alpha   90.00
_cell.angle_beta   90.00
_cell.angle_gamma   90.00
#
_symmetry.space_group_name_H-M   'P 1'
#
loop_
_entity.id
_entity.type
_entity.pdbx_description
1 polymer ?
#
loop_
_entity_poly.entity_id
_entity_poly.type
_entity_poly.pdbx_seq_one_letter_code
_entity_poly.pdbx_strand_id
1 'polypeptide(L)'
;MARADNPPVIVEKASPSVKHHSEDQALDFLTANEPEQRLKLKLSIRSYEALAKKAQELYGDKRYPQLDYNRKDSTVIITTIPTAMHGVSSSGLQQMIYESVRATLNSHNFGDLAWRITGYGESNTEPVYEGYEDSASKIPDGGFCFETDNGTVLTLVLEVGMPQVYDDLKSDMEAWLKGVHCQAVVLLYLEEHPKFCYPAPSQMPLSADDWPAFRTAMTQARERNPFGPYNYRGHQWFAKLVSASAEVYRR
;
A
#
# COMPACT_ATOMS: atom_id res chain seq x y z
N MET A 1 -30.50 -11.22 53.51
CA MET A 1 -29.52 -11.56 52.45
C MET A 1 -30.21 -11.40 51.10
N ALA A 2 -30.03 -10.24 50.47
CA ALA A 2 -30.58 -9.96 49.15
C ALA A 2 -29.70 -10.61 48.09
N ARG A 3 -30.31 -11.36 47.16
CA ARG A 3 -29.63 -11.90 45.98
C ARG A 3 -29.39 -10.75 45.00
N ALA A 4 -28.15 -10.59 44.57
CA ALA A 4 -27.78 -9.68 43.50
C ALA A 4 -28.23 -10.29 42.17
N ASP A 5 -29.12 -9.58 41.48
CA ASP A 5 -29.46 -9.85 40.08
C ASP A 5 -28.28 -9.42 39.21
N ASN A 6 -27.62 -10.38 38.56
CA ASN A 6 -26.67 -10.08 37.50
C ASN A 6 -27.43 -9.60 36.25
N PRO A 7 -27.03 -8.48 35.62
CA PRO A 7 -27.62 -8.07 34.36
C PRO A 7 -27.27 -9.08 33.24
N PRO A 8 -28.14 -9.25 32.24
CA PRO A 8 -27.90 -10.19 31.16
C PRO A 8 -26.69 -9.75 30.34
N VAL A 9 -25.76 -10.67 30.13
CA VAL A 9 -24.70 -10.53 29.12
C VAL A 9 -25.37 -10.55 27.76
N ILE A 10 -25.51 -9.38 27.14
CA ILE A 10 -25.93 -9.26 25.74
C ILE A 10 -24.74 -9.69 24.89
N VAL A 11 -24.73 -10.97 24.51
CA VAL A 11 -23.89 -11.43 23.40
C VAL A 11 -24.60 -11.00 22.13
N GLU A 12 -24.17 -9.88 21.55
CA GLU A 12 -24.54 -9.50 20.18
C GLU A 12 -24.03 -10.58 19.23
N LYS A 13 -24.86 -11.58 18.95
CA LYS A 13 -24.65 -12.47 17.81
C LYS A 13 -24.91 -11.66 16.56
N ALA A 14 -23.84 -11.26 15.87
CA ALA A 14 -23.92 -10.69 14.53
C ALA A 14 -24.87 -11.53 13.67
N SER A 15 -25.88 -10.87 13.08
CA SER A 15 -26.97 -11.52 12.35
C SER A 15 -26.44 -12.40 11.19
N PRO A 16 -27.00 -13.59 10.96
CA PRO A 16 -26.54 -14.51 9.90
C PRO A 16 -26.54 -13.90 8.49
N SER A 17 -27.47 -12.98 8.20
CA SER A 17 -27.56 -12.27 6.92
C SER A 17 -26.38 -11.34 6.65
N VAL A 18 -25.83 -10.71 7.69
CA VAL A 18 -24.68 -9.79 7.59
C VAL A 18 -23.39 -10.57 7.33
N LYS A 19 -23.27 -11.78 7.90
CA LYS A 19 -22.11 -12.64 7.70
C LYS A 19 -21.98 -13.14 6.26
N HIS A 20 -23.08 -13.66 5.69
CA HIS A 20 -23.08 -14.13 4.30
C HIS A 20 -22.76 -12.99 3.32
N HIS A 21 -23.33 -11.80 3.55
CA HIS A 21 -23.05 -10.65 2.69
C HIS A 21 -21.57 -10.19 2.75
N SER A 22 -20.94 -10.25 3.93
CA SER A 22 -19.53 -9.86 4.10
C SER A 22 -18.58 -10.86 3.44
N GLU A 23 -18.89 -12.16 3.48
CA GLU A 23 -18.09 -13.19 2.82
C GLU A 23 -18.18 -13.09 1.29
N ASP A 24 -19.37 -12.86 0.75
CA ASP A 24 -19.58 -12.64 -0.69
C ASP A 24 -18.87 -11.38 -1.17
N GLN A 25 -18.99 -10.28 -0.42
CA GLN A 25 -18.30 -9.02 -0.71
C GLN A 25 -16.77 -9.19 -0.73
N ALA A 26 -16.21 -9.92 0.24
CA ALA A 26 -14.77 -10.20 0.28
C ALA A 26 -14.31 -11.04 -0.92
N LEU A 27 -15.11 -12.02 -1.33
CA LEU A 27 -14.80 -12.86 -2.48
C LEU A 27 -14.90 -12.08 -3.80
N ASP A 28 -15.92 -11.26 -3.95
CA ASP A 28 -16.11 -10.41 -5.14
C ASP A 28 -14.95 -9.42 -5.27
N PHE A 29 -14.57 -8.77 -4.16
CA PHE A 29 -13.43 -7.86 -4.12
C PHE A 29 -12.11 -8.57 -4.44
N LEU A 30 -11.88 -9.73 -3.83
CA LEU A 30 -10.73 -10.59 -4.11
C LEU A 30 -10.66 -10.96 -5.60
N THR A 31 -11.79 -11.34 -6.20
CA THR A 31 -11.85 -11.82 -7.58
C THR A 31 -11.69 -10.68 -8.60
N ALA A 32 -12.31 -9.53 -8.32
CA ALA A 32 -12.18 -8.34 -9.17
C ALA A 32 -10.74 -7.80 -9.17
N ASN A 33 -10.12 -7.75 -7.99
CA ASN A 33 -8.73 -7.30 -7.77
C ASN A 33 -8.38 -6.02 -8.54
N GLU A 34 -9.31 -5.07 -8.60
CA GLU A 34 -9.05 -3.75 -9.19
C GLU A 34 -7.93 -3.07 -8.39
N PRO A 35 -6.90 -2.46 -9.03
CA PRO A 35 -5.75 -1.91 -8.32
C PRO A 35 -6.08 -0.76 -7.37
N GLU A 36 -5.17 -0.53 -6.41
CA GLU A 36 -5.23 0.58 -5.44
C GLU A 36 -6.52 0.61 -4.63
N GLN A 37 -7.06 -0.58 -4.35
CA GLN A 37 -8.24 -0.75 -3.52
C GLN A 37 -7.86 -1.41 -2.20
N ARG A 38 -8.55 -0.99 -1.15
CA ARG A 38 -8.47 -1.61 0.17
C ARG A 38 -9.88 -1.87 0.67
N LEU A 39 -10.14 -3.10 1.09
CA LEU A 39 -11.41 -3.48 1.71
C LEU A 39 -11.16 -3.91 3.14
N LYS A 40 -11.86 -3.27 4.08
CA LYS A 40 -11.86 -3.63 5.50
C LYS A 40 -13.23 -4.14 5.89
N LEU A 41 -13.31 -5.36 6.42
CA LEU A 41 -14.58 -5.95 6.86
C LEU A 41 -14.40 -6.89 8.05
N LYS A 42 -15.51 -7.24 8.71
CA LYS A 42 -15.49 -8.18 9.84
C LYS A 42 -15.74 -9.61 9.35
N LEU A 43 -14.78 -10.51 9.58
CA LEU A 43 -14.90 -11.93 9.24
C LEU A 43 -14.44 -12.80 10.41
N SER A 44 -15.02 -14.00 10.53
CA SER A 44 -14.49 -14.99 11.46
C SER A 44 -13.12 -15.49 10.98
N ILE A 45 -12.28 -15.96 11.91
CA ILE A 45 -11.00 -16.59 11.55
C ILE A 45 -11.17 -17.72 10.52
N ARG A 46 -12.23 -18.52 10.63
CA ARG A 46 -12.52 -19.61 9.68
C ARG A 46 -12.85 -19.08 8.28
N SER A 47 -13.64 -18.00 8.23
CA SER A 47 -13.99 -17.33 6.96
C SER A 47 -12.76 -16.72 6.30
N TYR A 48 -11.88 -16.10 7.11
CA TYR A 48 -10.58 -15.60 6.66
C TYR A 48 -9.69 -16.71 6.13
N GLU A 49 -9.52 -17.83 6.85
CA GLU A 49 -8.71 -18.97 6.40
C GLU A 49 -9.21 -19.54 5.07
N ALA A 50 -10.54 -19.62 4.89
CA ALA A 50 -11.13 -20.02 3.62
C ALA A 50 -10.86 -19.02 2.49
N LEU A 51 -10.92 -17.72 2.78
CA LEU A 51 -10.61 -16.66 1.83
C LEU A 51 -9.12 -16.66 1.44
N ALA A 52 -8.21 -16.82 2.41
CA ALA A 52 -6.78 -16.92 2.19
C ALA A 52 -6.42 -18.14 1.32
N LYS A 53 -7.07 -19.28 1.55
CA LYS A 53 -6.92 -20.46 0.69
C LYS A 53 -7.37 -20.19 -0.74
N LYS A 54 -8.52 -19.51 -0.93
CA LYS A 54 -8.98 -19.10 -2.27
C LYS A 54 -8.01 -18.13 -2.95
N ALA A 55 -7.46 -17.17 -2.21
CA ALA A 55 -6.46 -16.24 -2.73
C ALA A 55 -5.22 -17.01 -3.23
N GLN A 56 -4.72 -17.98 -2.45
CA GLN A 56 -3.63 -18.86 -2.87
C GLN A 56 -3.98 -19.68 -4.12
N GLU A 57 -5.21 -20.19 -4.24
CA GLU A 57 -5.67 -20.94 -5.42
C GLU A 57 -5.74 -20.05 -6.68
N LEU A 58 -6.15 -18.79 -6.54
CA LEU A 58 -6.31 -17.86 -7.66
C LEU A 58 -4.98 -17.23 -8.10
N TYR A 59 -4.13 -16.89 -7.14
CA TYR A 59 -2.95 -16.04 -7.37
C TYR A 59 -1.62 -16.76 -7.11
N GLY A 60 -1.63 -17.96 -6.51
CA GLY A 60 -0.42 -18.68 -6.12
C GLY A 60 0.39 -17.90 -5.09
N ASP A 61 1.72 -17.97 -5.19
CA ASP A 61 2.65 -17.26 -4.29
C ASP A 61 2.80 -15.77 -4.63
N LYS A 62 1.86 -15.20 -5.40
CA LYS A 62 1.85 -13.76 -5.64
C LYS A 62 1.50 -13.04 -4.35
N ARG A 63 2.25 -11.98 -4.07
CA ARG A 63 2.02 -11.09 -2.93
C ARG A 63 0.64 -10.44 -2.93
N TYR A 64 0.09 -10.18 -4.12
CA TYR A 64 -1.18 -9.47 -4.28
C TYR A 64 -2.26 -10.34 -4.93
N PRO A 65 -3.51 -10.22 -4.46
CA PRO A 65 -3.99 -9.40 -3.34
C PRO A 65 -3.46 -9.88 -1.98
N GLN A 66 -3.07 -8.94 -1.12
CA GLN A 66 -2.60 -9.21 0.24
C GLN A 66 -3.80 -9.30 1.18
N LEU A 67 -3.79 -10.29 2.07
CA LEU A 67 -4.83 -10.47 3.08
C LEU A 67 -4.20 -10.41 4.47
N ASP A 68 -4.63 -9.45 5.26
CA ASP A 68 -4.26 -9.34 6.68
C ASP A 68 -5.48 -9.62 7.56
N TYR A 69 -5.26 -10.25 8.71
CA TYR A 69 -6.29 -10.48 9.71
C TYR A 69 -5.90 -9.89 11.04
N ASN A 70 -6.78 -9.10 11.64
CA ASN A 70 -6.68 -8.63 13.01
C ASN A 70 -7.54 -9.52 13.91
N ARG A 71 -6.90 -10.33 14.76
CA ARG A 71 -7.57 -11.26 15.69
C ARG A 71 -8.36 -10.56 16.78
N LYS A 72 -7.92 -9.37 17.24
CA LYS A 72 -8.53 -8.66 18.37
C LYS A 72 -9.97 -8.28 18.08
N ASP A 73 -10.23 -7.82 16.86
CA ASP A 73 -11.54 -7.30 16.48
C ASP A 73 -12.14 -8.03 15.28
N SER A 74 -11.52 -9.13 14.84
CA SER A 74 -11.96 -9.96 13.72
C SER A 74 -12.07 -9.18 12.39
N THR A 75 -11.18 -8.23 12.16
CA THR A 75 -11.11 -7.47 10.91
C THR A 75 -10.22 -8.18 9.90
N VAL A 76 -10.73 -8.36 8.68
CA VAL A 76 -9.93 -8.70 7.51
C VAL A 76 -9.68 -7.42 6.72
N ILE A 77 -8.43 -7.26 6.27
CA ILE A 77 -8.01 -6.22 5.35
C ILE A 77 -7.55 -6.92 4.07
N ILE A 78 -8.19 -6.59 2.95
CA ILE A 78 -7.78 -7.06 1.62
C ILE A 78 -7.19 -5.86 0.88
N THR A 79 -5.94 -5.97 0.46
CA THR A 79 -5.23 -4.93 -0.31
C THR A 79 -4.98 -5.49 -1.71
N THR A 80 -5.50 -4.82 -2.73
CA THR A 80 -5.28 -5.23 -4.12
C THR A 80 -3.93 -4.76 -4.62
N ILE A 81 -3.54 -5.23 -5.80
CA ILE A 81 -2.26 -4.89 -6.40
C ILE A 81 -2.09 -3.36 -6.54
N PRO A 82 -0.93 -2.78 -6.20
CA PRO A 82 -0.67 -1.38 -6.48
C PRO A 82 -0.54 -1.15 -7.99
N THR A 83 -0.79 0.08 -8.41
CA THR A 83 -0.43 0.54 -9.74
C THR A 83 1.08 0.63 -9.90
N ALA A 84 1.53 0.63 -11.14
CA ALA A 84 2.92 0.97 -11.40
C ALA A 84 3.27 2.41 -11.02
N MET A 85 2.31 3.35 -11.02
CA MET A 85 2.58 4.72 -10.59
C MET A 85 2.95 4.74 -9.11
N HIS A 86 2.21 4.00 -8.28
CA HIS A 86 2.53 3.83 -6.87
C HIS A 86 3.95 3.30 -6.68
N GLY A 87 4.28 2.16 -7.29
CA GLY A 87 5.61 1.55 -7.15
C GLY A 87 6.76 2.45 -7.65
N VAL A 88 6.58 3.11 -8.80
CA VAL A 88 7.57 4.07 -9.35
C VAL A 88 7.72 5.29 -8.44
N SER A 89 6.62 5.79 -7.87
CA SER A 89 6.65 6.97 -7.00
C SER A 89 7.32 6.68 -5.66
N SER A 90 7.01 5.53 -5.04
CA SER A 90 7.67 5.07 -3.82
C SER A 90 9.18 4.92 -4.04
N SER A 91 9.58 4.12 -5.02
CA SER A 91 10.99 3.84 -5.31
C SER A 91 11.77 5.09 -5.73
N GLY A 92 11.18 5.95 -6.57
CA GLY A 92 11.78 7.21 -6.98
C GLY A 92 11.98 8.17 -5.81
N LEU A 93 10.97 8.32 -4.94
CA LEU A 93 11.08 9.17 -3.76
C LEU A 93 12.11 8.64 -2.77
N GLN A 94 12.11 7.32 -2.53
CA GLN A 94 13.13 6.67 -1.70
C GLN A 94 14.53 6.96 -2.24
N GLN A 95 14.78 6.74 -3.53
CA GLN A 95 16.08 7.02 -4.13
C GLN A 95 16.50 8.49 -3.96
N MET A 96 15.59 9.45 -4.21
CA MET A 96 15.88 10.88 -4.05
C MET A 96 16.24 11.24 -2.61
N ILE A 97 15.54 10.66 -1.62
CA ILE A 97 15.85 10.87 -0.20
C ILE A 97 17.24 10.33 0.12
N TYR A 98 17.55 9.10 -0.31
CA TYR A 98 18.85 8.49 -0.07
C TYR A 98 20.00 9.31 -0.68
N GLU A 99 19.84 9.76 -1.92
CA GLU A 99 20.84 10.58 -2.61
C GLU A 99 21.07 11.92 -1.91
N SER A 100 19.99 12.56 -1.44
CA SER A 100 20.04 13.82 -0.68
C SER A 100 20.73 13.65 0.68
N VAL A 101 20.39 12.59 1.43
CA VAL A 101 21.02 12.25 2.71
C VAL A 101 22.51 11.96 2.50
N ARG A 102 22.86 11.14 1.52
CA ARG A 102 24.25 10.82 1.20
C ARG A 102 25.06 12.06 0.82
N ALA A 103 24.50 12.95 -0.01
CA ALA A 103 25.15 14.20 -0.35
C ALA A 103 25.38 15.10 0.87
N THR A 104 24.41 15.15 1.79
CA THR A 104 24.50 15.91 3.04
C THR A 104 25.55 15.33 3.99
N LEU A 105 25.59 14.01 4.15
CA LEU A 105 26.60 13.32 4.97
C LEU A 105 28.02 13.59 4.43
N ASN A 106 28.21 13.48 3.12
CA ASN A 106 29.49 13.75 2.48
C ASN A 106 29.95 15.20 2.67
N SER A 107 29.04 16.19 2.56
CA SER A 107 29.39 17.60 2.75
C SER A 107 29.78 17.96 4.19
N HIS A 108 29.42 17.12 5.16
CA HIS A 108 29.72 17.30 6.57
C HIS A 108 30.79 16.32 7.11
N ASN A 109 31.53 15.64 6.23
CA ASN A 109 32.55 14.63 6.59
C ASN A 109 32.03 13.42 7.38
N PHE A 110 30.74 13.09 7.20
CA PHE A 110 30.11 11.89 7.77
C PHE A 110 29.76 10.87 6.68
N GLY A 111 30.48 10.88 5.54
CA GLY A 111 30.21 9.99 4.40
C GLY A 111 30.22 8.51 4.77
N ASP A 112 31.07 8.13 5.72
CA ASP A 112 31.12 6.78 6.27
C ASP A 112 29.86 6.37 7.03
N LEU A 113 28.90 7.26 7.30
CA LEU A 113 27.61 6.83 7.87
C LEU A 113 26.62 6.34 6.80
N ALA A 114 26.87 6.61 5.52
CA ALA A 114 25.95 6.25 4.45
C ALA A 114 25.79 4.73 4.29
N TRP A 115 26.83 3.93 4.58
CA TRP A 115 26.74 2.47 4.49
C TRP A 115 25.84 1.85 5.57
N ARG A 116 25.60 2.57 6.67
CA ARG A 116 24.68 2.14 7.74
C ARG A 116 23.21 2.34 7.37
N ILE A 117 22.93 3.01 6.26
CA ILE A 117 21.56 3.24 5.77
C ILE A 117 21.19 2.12 4.79
N THR A 118 20.15 1.36 5.11
CA THR A 118 19.63 0.29 4.26
C THR A 118 18.21 0.59 3.83
N GLY A 119 17.89 0.31 2.56
CA GLY A 119 16.53 0.46 2.05
C GLY A 119 15.61 -0.59 2.69
N TYR A 120 14.38 -0.20 3.01
CA TYR A 120 13.38 -1.04 3.65
C TYR A 120 12.03 -0.87 2.93
N GLY A 121 11.38 -1.94 2.47
CA GLY A 121 10.07 -1.83 1.80
C GLY A 121 9.67 -3.05 0.97
N GLU A 122 8.71 -2.89 0.08
CA GLU A 122 8.06 -4.02 -0.61
C GLU A 122 9.00 -4.99 -1.32
N SER A 123 10.08 -4.46 -1.91
CA SER A 123 10.94 -5.25 -2.79
C SER A 123 11.96 -6.14 -2.09
N ASN A 124 12.19 -5.98 -0.79
CA ASN A 124 13.41 -6.51 -0.16
C ASN A 124 13.26 -6.90 1.32
N THR A 125 12.05 -7.18 1.81
CA THR A 125 11.82 -7.26 3.26
C THR A 125 10.68 -8.20 3.65
N GLU A 126 10.87 -8.86 4.81
CA GLU A 126 9.84 -9.60 5.54
C GLU A 126 8.94 -8.65 6.34
N PRO A 127 7.64 -8.96 6.50
CA PRO A 127 6.72 -8.11 7.24
C PRO A 127 7.16 -7.76 8.67
N VAL A 128 6.86 -6.54 9.11
CA VAL A 128 6.92 -6.19 10.55
C VAL A 128 5.68 -6.72 11.23
N TYR A 129 5.87 -7.51 12.28
CA TYR A 129 4.79 -8.05 13.12
C TYR A 129 4.66 -7.33 14.46
N GLU A 130 5.65 -6.52 14.85
CA GLU A 130 5.64 -5.75 16.10
C GLU A 130 4.86 -4.44 15.96
N GLY A 131 4.23 -3.96 17.03
CA GLY A 131 3.52 -2.67 17.03
C GLY A 131 2.07 -2.69 16.50
N TYR A 132 1.68 -3.77 15.83
CA TYR A 132 0.28 -4.09 15.54
C TYR A 132 -0.21 -5.10 16.58
N GLU A 133 -1.35 -4.84 17.22
CA GLU A 133 -1.91 -5.77 18.19
C GLU A 133 -2.25 -7.12 17.50
N ASP A 134 -1.39 -8.12 17.76
CA ASP A 134 -1.59 -9.57 17.70
C ASP A 134 -1.93 -10.30 16.39
N SER A 135 -1.78 -9.70 15.19
CA SER A 135 -1.65 -10.51 13.94
C SER A 135 -1.49 -9.75 12.61
N ALA A 136 -1.59 -8.41 12.56
CA ALA A 136 -1.43 -7.70 11.30
C ALA A 136 0.06 -7.47 11.02
N SER A 137 0.55 -8.04 9.92
CA SER A 137 1.91 -7.85 9.45
C SER A 137 1.91 -6.73 8.42
N LYS A 138 2.78 -5.71 8.54
CA LYS A 138 2.84 -4.63 7.55
C LYS A 138 4.22 -4.50 6.95
N ILE A 139 4.26 -4.24 5.66
CA ILE A 139 5.45 -3.88 4.91
C ILE A 139 5.19 -2.47 4.38
N PRO A 140 6.11 -1.52 4.56
CA PRO A 140 5.93 -0.19 3.99
C PRO A 140 6.20 -0.21 2.48
N ASP A 141 5.64 0.76 1.78
CA ASP A 141 5.87 0.90 0.33
C ASP A 141 7.34 1.20 0.03
N GLY A 142 8.00 1.93 0.93
CA GLY A 142 9.43 2.20 0.93
C GLY A 142 9.88 2.77 2.27
N GLY A 143 11.19 3.02 2.42
CA GLY A 143 11.71 3.44 3.73
C GLY A 143 13.19 3.17 3.94
N PHE A 144 13.66 3.49 5.14
CA PHE A 144 15.05 3.35 5.54
C PHE A 144 15.20 2.81 6.94
N CYS A 145 16.10 1.85 7.07
CA CYS A 145 16.67 1.43 8.32
C CYS A 145 18.06 2.06 8.51
N PHE A 146 18.45 2.24 9.76
CA PHE A 146 19.79 2.68 10.13
C PHE A 146 20.42 1.69 11.11
N GLU A 147 21.62 1.23 10.80
CA GLU A 147 22.40 0.34 11.65
C GLU A 147 23.06 1.12 12.79
N THR A 148 22.65 0.83 14.02
CA THR A 148 23.28 1.33 15.24
C THR A 148 24.08 0.22 15.91
N ASP A 149 24.92 0.59 16.87
CA ASP A 149 25.68 -0.38 17.66
C ASP A 149 24.77 -1.29 18.51
N ASN A 150 23.52 -0.87 18.74
CA ASN A 150 22.50 -1.63 19.49
C ASN A 150 21.53 -2.39 18.58
N GLY A 151 21.75 -2.37 17.26
CA GLY A 151 20.89 -3.01 16.26
C GLY A 151 20.30 -2.05 15.23
N THR A 152 19.45 -2.59 14.37
CA THR A 152 18.83 -1.86 13.27
C THR A 152 17.59 -1.11 13.73
N VAL A 153 17.49 0.18 13.40
CA VAL A 153 16.36 1.04 13.73
C VAL A 153 15.63 1.45 12.45
N LEU A 154 14.30 1.28 12.42
CA LEU A 154 13.47 1.84 11.36
C LEU A 154 13.39 3.37 11.52
N THR A 155 13.97 4.10 10.58
CA THR A 155 14.13 5.56 10.68
C THR A 155 13.08 6.33 9.90
N LEU A 156 12.76 5.87 8.69
CA LEU A 156 11.82 6.52 7.81
C LEU A 156 10.94 5.47 7.15
N VAL A 157 9.64 5.73 7.12
CA VAL A 157 8.68 4.96 6.34
C VAL A 157 8.08 5.88 5.28
N LEU A 158 7.89 5.34 4.07
CA LEU A 158 7.18 5.94 2.96
C LEU A 158 5.92 5.11 2.71
N GLU A 159 4.77 5.77 2.70
CA GLU A 159 3.52 5.16 2.26
C GLU A 159 2.96 6.02 1.12
N VAL A 160 2.60 5.38 0.02
CA VAL A 160 1.99 6.00 -1.15
C VAL A 160 0.52 5.61 -1.17
N GLY A 161 -0.35 6.60 -1.39
CA GLY A 161 -1.77 6.32 -1.50
C GLY A 161 -2.46 7.18 -2.53
N MET A 162 -3.55 6.61 -3.03
CA MET A 162 -4.48 7.21 -3.97
C MET A 162 -5.72 7.72 -3.20
N PRO A 163 -6.64 8.50 -3.82
CA PRO A 163 -7.78 9.12 -3.13
C PRO A 163 -8.64 8.16 -2.28
N GLN A 164 -8.71 6.89 -2.67
CA GLN A 164 -9.54 5.87 -2.01
C GLN A 164 -8.99 5.42 -0.65
N VAL A 165 -7.71 5.66 -0.39
CA VAL A 165 -6.99 5.09 0.76
C VAL A 165 -6.39 6.16 1.68
N TYR A 166 -6.73 7.43 1.53
CA TYR A 166 -6.08 8.50 2.31
C TYR A 166 -6.34 8.42 3.83
N ASP A 167 -7.57 8.12 4.25
CA ASP A 167 -7.85 7.90 5.69
C ASP A 167 -7.15 6.64 6.22
N ASP A 168 -6.97 5.65 5.33
CA ASP A 168 -6.20 4.44 5.62
C ASP A 168 -4.70 4.73 5.75
N LEU A 169 -4.13 5.64 4.94
CA LEU A 169 -2.75 6.11 5.06
C LEU A 169 -2.49 6.78 6.41
N LYS A 170 -3.45 7.56 6.93
CA LYS A 170 -3.33 8.17 8.26
C LYS A 170 -3.33 7.13 9.37
N SER A 171 -4.18 6.11 9.24
CA SER A 171 -4.20 4.98 10.19
C SER A 171 -2.88 4.21 10.15
N ASP A 172 -2.31 4.02 8.96
CA ASP A 172 -1.03 3.35 8.77
C ASP A 172 0.13 4.16 9.34
N MET A 173 0.14 5.49 9.14
CA MET A 173 1.10 6.41 9.78
C MET A 173 1.10 6.29 11.30
N GLU A 174 -0.08 6.29 11.91
CA GLU A 174 -0.21 6.17 13.36
C GLU A 174 0.39 4.85 13.88
N ALA A 175 0.14 3.76 13.17
CA ALA A 175 0.68 2.47 13.53
C ALA A 175 2.21 2.38 13.35
N TRP A 176 2.79 3.03 12.34
CA TRP A 176 4.24 3.12 12.19
C TRP A 176 4.92 3.92 13.31
N LEU A 177 4.35 5.08 13.68
CA LEU A 177 4.95 5.95 14.69
C LEU A 177 4.75 5.41 16.11
N LYS A 178 3.53 4.97 16.44
CA LYS A 178 3.18 4.55 17.81
C LYS A 178 3.43 3.07 18.05
N GLY A 179 3.12 2.23 17.06
CA GLY A 179 3.29 0.78 17.16
C GLY A 179 4.74 0.36 16.94
N VAL A 180 5.26 0.63 15.74
CA VAL A 180 6.60 0.16 15.30
C VAL A 180 7.72 1.09 15.77
N HIS A 181 7.38 2.23 16.37
CA HIS A 181 8.34 3.21 16.88
C HIS A 181 9.30 3.79 15.82
N CYS A 182 8.84 3.89 14.57
CA CYS A 182 9.55 4.59 13.50
C CYS A 182 9.76 6.08 13.87
N GLN A 183 10.87 6.68 13.43
CA GLN A 183 11.18 8.09 13.73
C GLN A 183 10.35 9.06 12.90
N ALA A 184 10.08 8.72 11.64
CA ALA A 184 9.31 9.56 10.73
C ALA A 184 8.55 8.75 9.68
N VAL A 185 7.40 9.29 9.26
CA VAL A 185 6.57 8.73 8.17
C VAL A 185 6.35 9.83 7.13
N VAL A 186 6.52 9.49 5.86
CA VAL A 186 6.13 10.33 4.73
C VAL A 186 4.92 9.70 4.07
N LEU A 187 3.82 10.44 4.01
CA LEU A 187 2.65 10.08 3.23
C LEU A 187 2.73 10.80 1.88
N LEU A 188 2.83 10.04 0.80
CA LEU A 188 2.76 10.55 -0.56
C LEU A 188 1.37 10.28 -1.12
N TYR A 189 0.59 11.33 -1.30
CA TYR A 189 -0.73 11.28 -1.91
C TYR A 189 -0.63 11.64 -3.38
N LEU A 190 -1.17 10.79 -4.25
CA LEU A 190 -1.22 11.01 -5.68
C LEU A 190 -2.65 10.86 -6.18
N GLU A 191 -3.09 11.75 -7.07
CA GLU A 191 -4.40 11.65 -7.70
C GLU A 191 -4.27 11.70 -9.21
N GLU A 192 -4.71 10.63 -9.86
CA GLU A 192 -4.76 10.48 -11.31
C GLU A 192 -6.18 10.65 -11.84
N HIS A 193 -6.33 11.41 -12.93
CA HIS A 193 -7.60 11.47 -13.65
C HIS A 193 -7.43 11.52 -15.19
N PRO A 194 -8.16 10.67 -15.95
CA PRO A 194 -8.95 9.54 -15.45
C PRO A 194 -8.01 8.45 -14.92
N LYS A 195 -8.42 7.75 -13.87
CA LYS A 195 -7.59 6.67 -13.30
C LYS A 195 -7.22 5.65 -14.36
N PHE A 196 -5.99 5.15 -14.30
CA PHE A 196 -5.55 4.01 -15.12
C PHE A 196 -5.69 4.25 -16.63
N CYS A 197 -5.62 5.51 -17.07
CA CYS A 197 -5.76 5.89 -18.47
C CYS A 197 -4.51 6.59 -18.97
N TYR A 198 -4.32 6.69 -20.29
CA TYR A 198 -3.31 7.57 -20.88
C TYR A 198 -3.89 8.95 -21.19
N PRO A 199 -3.06 10.01 -21.31
CA PRO A 199 -3.54 11.36 -21.56
C PRO A 199 -4.19 11.49 -22.95
N ALA A 200 -5.14 12.42 -23.06
CA ALA A 200 -5.75 12.74 -24.36
C ALA A 200 -4.71 13.33 -25.33
N PRO A 201 -4.91 13.25 -26.66
CA PRO A 201 -3.96 13.77 -27.67
C PRO A 201 -3.58 15.23 -27.43
N SER A 202 -4.55 16.04 -26.99
CA SER A 202 -4.38 17.46 -26.69
C SER A 202 -3.48 17.75 -25.48
N GLN A 203 -3.13 16.72 -24.70
CA GLN A 203 -2.35 16.82 -23.48
C GLN A 203 -0.92 16.29 -23.65
N MET A 204 -0.55 15.83 -24.86
CA MET A 204 0.74 15.19 -25.09
C MET A 204 1.60 16.00 -26.07
N PRO A 205 2.92 16.10 -25.82
CA PRO A 205 3.85 16.74 -26.74
C PRO A 205 4.21 15.82 -27.93
N LEU A 206 3.24 15.06 -28.43
CA LEU A 206 3.40 14.18 -29.60
C LEU A 206 3.00 14.95 -30.86
N SER A 207 3.75 14.74 -31.94
CA SER A 207 3.37 15.27 -33.25
C SER A 207 2.05 14.64 -33.72
N ALA A 208 1.35 15.31 -34.64
CA ALA A 208 0.14 14.77 -35.25
C ALA A 208 0.40 13.41 -35.95
N ASP A 209 1.60 13.23 -36.48
CA ASP A 209 2.03 12.00 -37.18
C ASP A 209 2.33 10.85 -36.22
N ASP A 210 2.75 11.14 -34.99
CA ASP A 210 3.07 10.13 -33.97
C ASP A 210 1.84 9.62 -33.23
N TRP A 211 0.76 10.42 -33.21
CA TRP A 211 -0.44 10.11 -32.43
C TRP A 211 -1.14 8.79 -32.83
N PRO A 212 -1.30 8.43 -34.12
CA PRO A 212 -1.92 7.16 -34.51
C PRO A 212 -1.14 5.94 -34.01
N ALA A 213 0.20 6.01 -34.07
CA ALA A 213 1.08 4.94 -33.61
C ALA A 213 1.04 4.83 -32.08
N PHE A 214 1.08 5.96 -31.38
CA PHE A 214 0.90 6.02 -29.92
C PHE A 214 -0.44 5.39 -29.50
N ARG A 215 -1.56 5.82 -30.11
CA ARG A 215 -2.89 5.30 -29.75
C ARG A 215 -2.99 3.79 -29.96
N THR A 216 -2.47 3.28 -31.07
CA THR A 216 -2.44 1.83 -31.35
C THR A 216 -1.65 1.09 -30.28
N ALA A 217 -0.47 1.59 -29.91
CA ALA A 217 0.36 1.00 -28.86
C ALA A 217 -0.35 1.03 -27.49
N MET A 218 -0.99 2.14 -27.13
CA MET A 218 -1.73 2.26 -25.88
C MET A 218 -2.95 1.33 -25.83
N THR A 219 -3.71 1.21 -26.92
CA THR A 219 -4.85 0.28 -26.99
C THR A 219 -4.39 -1.17 -26.80
N GLN A 220 -3.34 -1.58 -27.52
CA GLN A 220 -2.78 -2.93 -27.37
C GLN A 220 -2.21 -3.17 -25.96
N ALA A 221 -1.59 -2.16 -25.35
CA ALA A 221 -1.08 -2.27 -24.00
C ALA A 221 -2.21 -2.36 -22.97
N ARG A 222 -3.32 -1.63 -23.17
CA ARG A 222 -4.52 -1.68 -22.34
C ARG A 222 -5.23 -3.04 -22.40
N GLU A 223 -5.27 -3.67 -23.57
CA GLU A 223 -5.81 -5.03 -23.73
C GLU A 223 -5.01 -6.07 -22.93
N ARG A 224 -3.73 -5.81 -22.69
CA ARG A 224 -2.85 -6.69 -21.89
C ARG A 224 -2.87 -6.36 -20.41
N ASN A 225 -2.87 -5.07 -20.08
CA ASN A 225 -2.93 -4.57 -18.71
C ASN A 225 -3.71 -3.24 -18.71
N PRO A 226 -4.96 -3.21 -18.24
CA PRO A 226 -5.77 -2.01 -18.26
C PRO A 226 -5.33 -0.96 -17.24
N PHE A 227 -4.31 -1.22 -16.42
CA PHE A 227 -3.90 -0.39 -15.29
C PHE A 227 -2.54 0.30 -15.42
N GLY A 228 -1.88 0.15 -16.58
CA GLY A 228 -0.58 0.76 -16.83
C GLY A 228 0.59 0.09 -16.09
N PRO A 229 1.83 0.59 -16.27
CA PRO A 229 2.20 1.74 -17.08
C PRO A 229 2.24 1.35 -18.55
N TYR A 230 2.01 2.30 -19.44
CA TYR A 230 2.08 2.03 -20.87
C TYR A 230 3.44 2.46 -21.42
N ASN A 231 4.18 1.50 -21.98
CA ASN A 231 5.50 1.78 -22.53
C ASN A 231 5.40 2.22 -24.00
N TYR A 232 5.91 3.39 -24.33
CA TYR A 232 6.04 3.85 -25.71
C TYR A 232 7.30 4.69 -25.90
N ARG A 233 8.11 4.33 -26.91
CA ARG A 233 9.41 4.97 -27.23
C ARG A 233 10.35 5.08 -26.02
N GLY A 234 10.41 4.04 -25.19
CA GLY A 234 11.26 4.01 -24.00
C GLY A 234 10.75 4.85 -22.82
N HIS A 235 9.57 5.46 -22.95
CA HIS A 235 8.91 6.19 -21.86
C HIS A 235 7.75 5.38 -21.28
N GLN A 236 7.57 5.49 -19.96
CA GLN A 236 6.40 5.00 -19.24
C GLN A 236 5.36 6.11 -19.14
N TRP A 237 4.13 5.79 -19.56
CA TRP A 237 3.01 6.71 -19.56
C TRP A 237 1.96 6.29 -18.53
N PHE A 238 1.47 7.30 -17.81
CA PHE A 238 0.46 7.23 -16.77
C PHE A 238 -0.69 8.20 -17.10
N ALA A 239 -1.71 8.22 -16.26
CA ALA A 239 -2.76 9.23 -16.40
C ALA A 239 -2.23 10.61 -16.04
N LYS A 240 -3.05 11.63 -16.30
CA LYS A 240 -2.72 12.97 -15.82
C LYS A 240 -2.81 12.97 -14.30
N LEU A 241 -1.69 13.27 -13.65
CA LEU A 241 -1.64 13.63 -12.24
C LEU A 241 -2.36 14.98 -12.06
N VAL A 242 -3.47 14.98 -11.33
CA VAL A 242 -4.28 16.18 -11.05
C VAL A 242 -3.98 16.76 -9.68
N SER A 243 -3.52 15.95 -8.74
CA SER A 243 -3.04 16.39 -7.42
C SER A 243 -1.88 15.52 -6.96
N ALA A 244 -0.96 16.14 -6.23
CA ALA A 244 0.09 15.46 -5.50
C ALA A 244 0.41 16.23 -4.23
N SER A 245 0.51 15.54 -3.10
CA SER A 245 0.95 16.13 -1.85
C SER A 245 1.84 15.16 -1.08
N ALA A 246 2.83 15.72 -0.38
CA ALA A 246 3.68 14.98 0.52
C ALA A 246 3.50 15.55 1.93
N GLU A 247 3.19 14.70 2.88
CA GLU A 247 3.06 15.06 4.29
C GLU A 247 4.12 14.30 5.09
N VAL A 248 4.78 15.00 6.01
CA VAL A 248 5.83 14.41 6.85
C VAL A 248 5.40 14.47 8.30
N TYR A 249 5.33 13.30 8.92
CA TYR A 249 5.02 13.11 10.32
C TYR A 249 6.26 12.63 11.06
N ARG A 250 6.47 13.14 12.26
CA ARG A 250 7.60 12.79 13.13
C ARG A 250 7.07 12.39 14.49
N ARG A 251 7.78 11.46 15.13
CA ARG A 251 7.51 11.07 16.50
C ARG A 251 7.83 12.19 17.51
#